data_AF-P01850-F1
#
_entry.id   AF-P01850-F1
#
_cell.length_a   1.000
_cell.length_b   1.000
_cell.length_c   1.000
_cell.angle_alpha   90.00
_cell.angle_beta   90.00
_cell.angle_gamma   90.00
#
_symmetry.space_group_name_H-M   'P 1'
#
loop_
_entity.id
_entity.type
_entity.pdbx_description
1 polymer ?
#
loop_
_entity_poly.entity_id
_entity_poly.type
_entity_poly.pdbx_seq_one_letter_code
_entity_poly.pdbx_strand_id
1 'polypeptide(L)'
;DLNKVFPPEVAVFEPSEAEISHTQKATLVCLATGFFPDHVELSWWVNGKEVHSGVSTDPQPLKEQPALNDSRYCLSSRLRVSATFWQNPRNHFRCQVQFYGLSENDEWTQDRAKPVTQIVSAEAWGRADCGFTSVSYQQGVLSATILYEILLGKATLYAVLVSALVLMAMVKRKDF
;
A
#
# COMPACT_ATOMS: atom_id res chain seq x y z
N ASP A 1 35.26 -9.39 -11.07
CA ASP A 1 35.25 -9.18 -9.61
C ASP A 1 33.80 -9.17 -9.14
N LEU A 2 33.37 -10.23 -8.44
CA LEU A 2 31.98 -10.39 -7.99
C LEU A 2 31.62 -9.38 -6.88
N ASN A 3 32.63 -8.80 -6.21
CA ASN A 3 32.43 -7.83 -5.13
C ASN A 3 31.71 -6.55 -5.58
N LYS A 4 31.62 -6.31 -6.91
CA LYS A 4 30.92 -5.19 -7.53
C LYS A 4 29.43 -5.45 -7.76
N VAL A 5 28.93 -6.66 -7.55
CA VAL A 5 27.51 -7.00 -7.78
C VAL A 5 26.66 -6.40 -6.66
N PHE A 6 25.68 -5.56 -6.98
CA PHE A 6 24.79 -4.96 -5.98
C PHE A 6 23.34 -5.18 -6.39
N PRO A 7 22.48 -5.61 -5.44
CA PRO A 7 21.05 -5.70 -5.71
C PRO A 7 20.43 -4.29 -5.76
N PRO A 8 19.27 -4.13 -6.42
CA PRO A 8 18.60 -2.84 -6.49
C PRO A 8 17.97 -2.46 -5.17
N GLU A 9 18.06 -1.17 -4.83
CA GLU A 9 17.17 -0.53 -3.87
C GLU A 9 15.94 -0.03 -4.63
N VAL A 10 14.76 -0.51 -4.24
CA VAL A 10 13.50 -0.23 -4.95
C VAL A 10 12.63 0.69 -4.11
N ALA A 11 12.14 1.76 -4.71
CA ALA A 11 11.20 2.69 -4.11
C ALA A 11 10.04 2.99 -5.07
N VAL A 12 8.82 3.11 -4.52
CA VAL A 12 7.64 3.58 -5.23
C VAL A 12 7.27 4.95 -4.71
N PHE A 13 7.13 5.91 -5.62
CA PHE A 13 6.71 7.27 -5.37
C PHE A 13 5.25 7.42 -5.76
N GLU A 14 4.46 7.90 -4.81
CA GLU A 14 3.03 8.11 -4.98
C GLU A 14 2.75 9.33 -5.90
N PRO A 15 1.60 9.33 -6.60
CA PRO A 15 1.19 10.44 -7.44
C PRO A 15 0.94 11.71 -6.62
N SER A 16 1.21 12.87 -7.21
CA SER A 16 0.89 14.16 -6.57
C SER A 16 -0.60 14.52 -6.71
N GLU A 17 -1.18 15.14 -5.69
CA GLU A 17 -2.54 15.70 -5.75
C GLU A 17 -2.70 16.78 -6.84
N ALA A 18 -1.61 17.48 -7.18
CA ALA A 18 -1.59 18.43 -8.28
C ALA A 18 -1.83 17.75 -9.65
N GLU A 19 -1.25 16.56 -9.88
CA GLU A 19 -1.51 15.78 -11.11
C GLU A 19 -2.97 15.30 -11.14
N ILE A 20 -3.43 14.73 -10.02
CA ILE A 20 -4.77 14.15 -9.88
C ILE A 20 -5.84 15.21 -10.15
N SER A 21 -5.75 16.36 -9.49
CA SER A 21 -6.69 17.46 -9.65
C SER A 21 -6.71 18.01 -11.08
N HIS A 22 -5.53 18.22 -11.69
CA HIS A 22 -5.42 18.84 -13.01
C HIS A 22 -5.78 17.88 -14.17
N THR A 23 -5.39 16.61 -14.08
CA THR A 23 -5.47 15.67 -15.21
C THR A 23 -6.48 14.54 -15.02
N GLN A 24 -7.02 14.37 -13.81
CA GLN A 24 -7.87 13.22 -13.44
C GLN A 24 -7.17 11.86 -13.65
N LYS A 25 -5.84 11.87 -13.68
CA LYS A 25 -4.97 10.70 -13.78
C LYS A 25 -3.93 10.75 -12.66
N ALA A 26 -3.37 9.59 -12.35
CA ALA A 26 -2.39 9.43 -11.30
C ALA A 26 -1.24 8.59 -11.83
N THR A 27 -0.01 9.11 -11.75
CA THR A 27 1.19 8.42 -12.22
C THR A 27 2.05 8.02 -11.03
N LEU A 28 2.15 6.71 -10.78
CA LEU A 28 3.13 6.16 -9.85
C LEU A 28 4.49 6.08 -10.55
N VAL A 29 5.56 6.36 -9.82
CA VAL A 29 6.92 6.22 -10.31
C VAL A 29 7.66 5.19 -9.48
N CYS A 30 8.25 4.19 -10.11
CA CYS A 30 9.17 3.27 -9.47
C CYS A 30 10.60 3.63 -9.85
N LEU A 31 11.49 3.67 -8.86
CA LEU A 31 12.92 3.79 -9.06
C LEU A 31 13.61 2.56 -8.47
N ALA A 32 14.37 1.87 -9.31
CA ALA A 32 15.34 0.86 -8.91
C ALA A 32 16.73 1.50 -9.03
N THR A 33 17.47 1.58 -7.93
CA THR A 33 18.74 2.33 -7.85
C THR A 33 19.86 1.45 -7.31
N GLY A 34 21.11 1.85 -7.56
CA GLY A 34 22.28 1.22 -6.95
C GLY A 34 22.62 -0.20 -7.40
N PHE A 35 22.01 -0.73 -8.46
CA PHE A 35 22.24 -2.12 -8.88
C PHE A 35 23.41 -2.27 -9.87
N PHE A 36 24.05 -3.42 -9.84
CA PHE A 36 25.06 -3.81 -10.83
C PHE A 36 25.17 -5.34 -10.89
N PRO A 37 25.29 -5.98 -12.08
CA PRO A 37 25.23 -5.39 -13.43
C PRO A 37 23.81 -4.91 -13.79
N ASP A 38 23.56 -4.52 -15.04
CA ASP A 38 22.27 -4.01 -15.53
C ASP A 38 21.19 -5.10 -15.75
N HIS A 39 21.35 -6.26 -15.10
CA HIS A 39 20.47 -7.42 -15.26
C HIS A 39 19.26 -7.34 -14.34
N VAL A 40 18.30 -6.49 -14.69
CA VAL A 40 17.02 -6.36 -13.98
C VAL A 40 15.84 -6.45 -14.93
N GLU A 41 14.76 -7.04 -14.44
CA GLU A 41 13.43 -6.97 -15.07
C GLU A 41 12.46 -6.28 -14.10
N LEU A 42 11.87 -5.18 -14.53
CA LEU A 42 10.91 -4.40 -13.74
C LEU A 42 9.49 -4.66 -14.25
N SER A 43 8.61 -5.12 -13.36
CA SER A 43 7.19 -5.34 -13.62
C SER A 43 6.31 -4.61 -12.59
N TRP A 44 5.12 -4.20 -13.03
CA TRP A 44 4.10 -3.62 -12.16
C TRP A 44 3.04 -4.65 -11.84
N TRP A 45 2.68 -4.74 -10.56
CA TRP A 45 1.64 -5.62 -10.06
C TRP A 45 0.56 -4.79 -9.39
N VAL A 46 -0.68 -4.99 -9.81
CA VAL A 46 -1.86 -4.32 -9.26
C VAL A 46 -2.82 -5.39 -8.76
N ASN A 47 -3.14 -5.35 -7.47
CA ASN A 47 -4.02 -6.34 -6.82
C ASN A 47 -3.59 -7.79 -7.09
N GLY A 48 -2.27 -8.04 -7.02
CA GLY A 48 -1.70 -9.36 -7.23
C GLY A 48 -1.65 -9.84 -8.68
N LYS A 49 -1.95 -8.98 -9.67
CA LYS A 49 -1.84 -9.31 -11.09
C LYS A 49 -0.88 -8.36 -11.81
N GLU A 50 -0.04 -8.90 -12.67
CA GLU A 50 0.83 -8.10 -13.51
C GLU A 50 0.02 -7.24 -14.50
N VAL A 51 0.46 -5.99 -14.70
CA VAL A 51 -0.16 -5.04 -15.63
C VAL A 51 0.85 -4.53 -16.64
N HIS A 52 0.41 -4.42 -17.90
CA HIS A 52 1.20 -3.83 -18.99
C HIS A 52 0.57 -2.53 -19.53
N SER A 53 -0.73 -2.34 -19.33
CA SER A 53 -1.42 -1.13 -19.77
C SER A 53 -1.05 0.05 -18.89
N GLY A 54 -0.69 1.18 -19.51
CA GLY A 54 -0.29 2.40 -18.81
C GLY A 54 1.12 2.35 -18.20
N VAL A 55 1.88 1.29 -18.45
CA VAL A 55 3.26 1.13 -18.00
C VAL A 55 4.24 1.71 -19.03
N SER A 56 5.21 2.47 -18.56
CA SER A 56 6.35 2.97 -19.33
C SER A 56 7.62 2.83 -18.52
N THR A 57 8.41 1.81 -18.83
CA THR A 57 9.74 1.57 -18.26
C THR A 57 10.82 2.12 -19.19
N ASP A 58 11.87 2.73 -18.64
CA ASP A 58 12.99 3.19 -19.46
C ASP A 58 13.64 1.99 -20.17
N PRO A 59 13.96 2.08 -21.48
CA PRO A 59 14.45 0.93 -22.25
C PRO A 59 15.89 0.54 -21.89
N GLN A 60 16.67 1.46 -21.32
CA GLN A 60 18.04 1.21 -20.87
C GLN A 60 18.25 1.84 -19.49
N PRO A 61 18.85 1.12 -18.53
CA PRO A 61 19.28 1.70 -17.27
C PRO A 61 20.31 2.81 -17.46
N LEU A 62 20.22 3.85 -16.64
CA LEU A 62 21.18 4.95 -16.59
C LEU A 62 22.31 4.62 -15.62
N LYS A 63 23.54 5.01 -15.94
CA LYS A 63 24.65 4.98 -14.98
C LYS A 63 24.52 6.13 -13.99
N GLU A 64 24.58 5.85 -12.69
CA GLU A 64 24.58 6.89 -11.65
C GLU A 64 25.83 7.79 -11.73
N GLN A 65 26.96 7.22 -12.13
CA GLN A 65 28.23 7.92 -12.31
C GLN A 65 28.81 7.58 -13.70
N PRO A 66 28.35 8.25 -14.78
CA PRO A 66 28.70 7.89 -16.16
C PRO A 66 30.21 7.85 -16.47
N ALA A 67 31.02 8.58 -15.71
CA ALA A 67 32.48 8.62 -15.85
C ALA A 67 33.18 7.37 -15.30
N LEU A 68 32.53 6.56 -14.47
CA LEU A 68 33.11 5.35 -13.87
C LEU A 68 32.70 4.10 -14.65
N ASN A 69 33.68 3.23 -14.92
CA ASN A 69 33.41 1.93 -15.55
C ASN A 69 32.55 1.01 -14.67
N ASP A 70 32.81 1.04 -13.36
CA ASP A 70 32.08 0.25 -12.36
C ASP A 70 30.89 1.00 -11.77
N SER A 71 30.32 1.95 -12.52
CA SER A 71 29.13 2.67 -12.09
C SER A 71 27.97 1.71 -11.88
N ARG A 72 27.26 1.92 -10.77
CA ARG A 72 25.94 1.34 -10.56
C ARG A 72 24.92 1.95 -11.52
N TYR A 73 23.82 1.23 -11.68
CA TYR A 73 22.72 1.58 -12.56
C TYR A 73 21.50 2.02 -11.77
N CYS A 74 20.70 2.84 -12.44
CA CYS A 74 19.38 3.29 -12.04
C CYS A 74 18.40 3.02 -13.18
N LEU A 75 17.21 2.55 -12.85
CA LEU A 75 16.13 2.31 -13.80
C LEU A 75 14.83 2.90 -13.26
N SER A 76 14.12 3.65 -14.09
CA SER A 76 12.83 4.21 -13.73
C SER A 76 11.69 3.59 -14.54
N SER A 77 10.53 3.46 -13.89
CA SER A 77 9.30 3.03 -14.53
C SER A 77 8.12 3.85 -14.04
N ARG A 78 7.13 4.04 -14.89
CA ARG A 78 5.95 4.87 -14.63
C ARG A 78 4.71 4.03 -14.89
N LEU A 79 3.78 4.02 -13.95
CA LEU A 79 2.47 3.40 -14.11
C LEU A 79 1.40 4.49 -14.00
N ARG A 80 0.71 4.75 -15.11
CA ARG A 80 -0.35 5.76 -15.16
C ARG A 80 -1.73 5.11 -15.12
N VAL A 81 -2.52 5.47 -14.12
CA VAL A 81 -3.89 4.98 -13.89
C VAL A 81 -4.89 6.14 -13.83
N SER A 82 -6.20 5.84 -13.78
CA SER A 82 -7.20 6.86 -13.49
C SER A 82 -7.12 7.29 -12.02
N ALA A 83 -7.43 8.57 -11.76
CA ALA A 83 -7.47 9.10 -10.39
C ALA A 83 -8.40 8.28 -9.48
N THR A 84 -9.59 7.94 -9.97
CA THR A 84 -10.58 7.13 -9.23
C THR A 84 -10.07 5.74 -8.85
N PHE A 85 -9.18 5.16 -9.66
CA PHE A 85 -8.58 3.87 -9.37
C PHE A 85 -7.49 4.00 -8.30
N TRP A 86 -6.63 5.02 -8.39
CA TRP A 86 -5.64 5.32 -7.36
C TRP A 86 -6.29 5.66 -6.00
N GLN A 87 -7.35 6.46 -5.99
CA GLN A 87 -8.04 6.92 -4.78
C GLN A 87 -8.80 5.83 -4.02
N ASN A 88 -8.90 4.62 -4.57
CA ASN A 88 -9.52 3.50 -3.88
C ASN A 88 -8.49 2.83 -2.94
N PRO A 89 -8.66 2.90 -1.60
CA PRO A 89 -7.69 2.37 -0.64
C PRO A 89 -7.58 0.84 -0.62
N ARG A 90 -8.44 0.15 -1.38
CA ARG A 90 -8.36 -1.30 -1.56
C ARG A 90 -7.39 -1.71 -2.65
N ASN A 91 -7.01 -0.78 -3.52
CA ASN A 91 -6.09 -1.09 -4.60
C ASN A 91 -4.65 -1.10 -4.06
N HIS A 92 -3.95 -2.18 -4.34
CA HIS A 92 -2.56 -2.39 -3.96
C HIS A 92 -1.68 -2.34 -5.20
N PHE A 93 -0.64 -1.52 -5.15
CA PHE A 93 0.32 -1.32 -6.22
C PHE A 93 1.68 -1.79 -5.74
N ARG A 94 2.36 -2.60 -6.56
CA ARG A 94 3.68 -3.13 -6.24
C ARG A 94 4.57 -3.03 -7.46
N CYS A 95 5.72 -2.39 -7.27
CA CYS A 95 6.80 -2.45 -8.24
C CYS A 95 7.68 -3.63 -7.87
N GLN A 96 7.84 -4.57 -8.80
CA GLN A 96 8.66 -5.76 -8.62
C GLN A 96 9.88 -5.65 -9.54
N VAL A 97 11.07 -5.81 -8.96
CA VAL A 97 12.33 -5.85 -9.69
C VAL A 97 12.96 -7.22 -9.48
N GLN A 98 12.99 -8.01 -10.54
CA GLN A 98 13.74 -9.26 -10.59
C GLN A 98 15.19 -8.92 -10.88
N PHE A 99 16.09 -9.19 -9.93
CA PHE A 99 17.52 -8.99 -10.08
C PHE A 99 18.20 -10.33 -10.36
N TYR A 100 19.01 -10.40 -11.41
CA TYR A 100 19.79 -11.58 -11.77
C TYR A 100 21.24 -11.39 -11.32
N GLY A 101 21.49 -11.81 -10.08
CA GLY A 101 22.77 -11.66 -9.40
C GLY A 101 23.61 -12.93 -9.47
N LEU A 102 24.30 -13.20 -8.36
CA LEU A 102 25.13 -14.40 -8.19
C LEU A 102 24.28 -15.66 -8.01
N SER A 103 24.87 -16.80 -8.36
CA SER A 103 24.36 -18.13 -8.07
C SER A 103 24.80 -18.60 -6.68
N GLU A 104 24.17 -19.64 -6.14
CA GLU A 104 24.59 -20.25 -4.88
C GLU A 104 26.03 -20.79 -4.93
N ASN A 105 26.49 -21.23 -6.10
CA ASN A 105 27.80 -21.85 -6.31
C ASN A 105 28.97 -20.83 -6.33
N ASP A 106 28.69 -19.54 -6.53
CA ASP A 106 29.74 -18.52 -6.60
C ASP A 106 30.35 -18.27 -5.21
N GLU A 107 31.68 -18.27 -5.11
CA GLU A 107 32.34 -17.93 -3.83
C GLU A 107 32.08 -16.48 -3.43
N TRP A 108 31.81 -16.26 -2.14
CA TRP A 108 31.54 -14.94 -1.57
C TRP A 108 32.28 -14.77 -0.25
N THR A 109 33.16 -13.77 -0.20
CA THR A 109 34.06 -13.52 0.94
C THR A 109 33.88 -12.14 1.56
N GLN A 110 32.84 -11.40 1.15
CA GLN A 110 32.54 -10.06 1.68
C GLN A 110 31.62 -10.15 2.91
N ASP A 111 31.74 -9.18 3.82
CA ASP A 111 30.92 -9.10 5.04
C ASP A 111 29.43 -8.85 4.76
N ARG A 112 29.11 -8.19 3.64
CA ARG A 112 27.72 -7.94 3.24
C ARG A 112 27.06 -9.21 2.70
N ALA A 113 25.74 -9.24 2.77
CA ALA A 113 24.96 -10.34 2.21
C ALA A 113 25.30 -10.59 0.72
N LYS A 114 25.43 -11.88 0.37
CA LYS A 114 25.70 -12.30 -1.00
C LYS A 114 24.56 -11.85 -1.93
N PRO A 115 24.84 -11.09 -2.99
CA PRO A 115 23.82 -10.52 -3.88
C PRO A 115 23.35 -11.58 -4.89
N VAL A 116 22.58 -12.55 -4.41
CA VAL A 116 22.04 -13.62 -5.25
C VAL A 116 20.90 -13.13 -6.14
N THR A 117 20.52 -13.95 -7.12
CA THR A 117 19.28 -13.75 -7.89
C THR A 117 18.08 -13.71 -6.94
N GLN A 118 17.34 -12.61 -6.94
CA GLN A 118 16.25 -12.36 -5.99
C GLN A 118 15.23 -11.37 -6.54
N ILE A 119 14.08 -11.32 -5.87
CA ILE A 119 13.04 -10.32 -6.13
C ILE A 119 13.12 -9.24 -5.05
N VAL A 120 13.24 -7.99 -5.47
CA VAL A 120 13.11 -6.82 -4.59
C VAL A 120 11.88 -6.04 -5.01
N SER A 121 11.05 -5.63 -4.06
CA SER A 121 9.83 -4.90 -4.37
C SER A 121 9.53 -3.81 -3.35
N ALA A 122 8.87 -2.76 -3.83
CA ALA A 122 8.25 -1.74 -2.99
C ALA A 122 6.77 -1.62 -3.34
N GLU A 123 5.99 -1.24 -2.35
CA GLU A 123 4.53 -1.29 -2.38
C GLU A 123 3.94 0.06 -1.99
N ALA A 124 2.80 0.38 -2.57
CA ALA A 124 1.97 1.52 -2.22
C ALA A 124 0.50 1.08 -2.23
N TRP A 125 -0.27 1.60 -1.28
CA TRP A 125 -1.72 1.43 -1.28
C TRP A 125 -2.36 2.65 -1.91
N GLY A 126 -3.45 2.43 -2.64
CA GLY A 126 -4.27 3.52 -3.12
C GLY A 126 -4.65 4.45 -1.97
N ARG A 127 -4.64 5.75 -2.22
CA ARG A 127 -4.90 6.74 -1.19
C ARG A 127 -5.66 7.92 -1.77
N ALA A 128 -6.65 8.37 -1.02
CA ALA A 128 -7.29 9.65 -1.23
C ALA A 128 -6.97 10.50 0.01
N ASP A 129 -6.18 11.56 -0.16
CA ASP A 129 -5.78 12.40 0.97
C ASP A 129 -6.95 13.22 1.51
N CYS A 130 -7.91 13.55 0.64
CA CYS A 130 -9.14 14.24 1.03
C CYS A 130 -10.39 13.49 0.54
N GLY A 131 -11.47 13.61 1.30
CA GLY A 131 -12.77 13.03 0.95
C GLY A 131 -13.16 11.83 1.81
N PHE A 132 -14.29 11.23 1.45
CA PHE A 132 -14.87 10.13 2.21
C PHE A 132 -14.41 8.79 1.61
N THR A 133 -13.61 8.04 2.36
CA THR A 133 -13.12 6.73 1.95
C THR A 133 -13.96 5.61 2.56
N SER A 134 -13.83 4.39 2.04
CA SER A 134 -14.53 3.24 2.67
C SER A 134 -14.08 3.02 4.11
N VAL A 135 -12.84 3.39 4.46
CA VAL A 135 -12.29 3.27 5.81
C VAL A 135 -13.00 4.25 6.76
N SER A 136 -13.18 5.52 6.36
CA SER A 136 -13.94 6.47 7.18
C SER A 136 -15.40 6.05 7.33
N TYR A 137 -16.01 5.47 6.30
CA TYR A 137 -17.37 4.92 6.40
C TYR A 137 -17.45 3.77 7.40
N GLN A 138 -16.54 2.80 7.33
CA GLN A 138 -16.50 1.66 8.25
C GLN A 138 -16.37 2.12 9.70
N GLN A 139 -15.51 3.10 9.97
CA GLN A 139 -15.34 3.65 11.32
C GLN A 139 -16.59 4.41 11.79
N GLY A 140 -17.26 5.14 10.88
CA GLY A 140 -18.54 5.80 11.16
C GLY A 140 -19.66 4.81 11.50
N VAL A 141 -19.78 3.72 10.74
CA VAL A 141 -20.76 2.65 11.02
C VAL A 141 -20.46 1.97 12.34
N LEU A 142 -19.19 1.66 12.64
CA LEU A 142 -18.79 1.08 13.93
C LEU A 142 -19.14 2.00 15.11
N SER A 143 -18.89 3.30 14.98
CA SER A 143 -19.28 4.29 15.98
C SER A 143 -20.80 4.34 16.17
N ALA A 144 -21.57 4.33 15.08
CA ALA A 144 -23.03 4.30 15.12
C ALA A 144 -23.56 3.02 15.78
N THR A 145 -22.99 1.85 15.48
CA THR A 145 -23.39 0.59 16.11
C THR A 145 -23.17 0.63 17.62
N ILE A 146 -22.02 1.14 18.08
CA ILE A 146 -21.73 1.28 19.51
C ILE A 146 -22.74 2.25 20.17
N LEU A 147 -23.04 3.39 19.53
CA LEU A 147 -24.01 4.36 20.03
C LEU A 147 -25.42 3.76 20.13
N TYR A 148 -25.84 3.00 19.13
CA TYR A 148 -27.15 2.35 19.14
C TYR A 148 -27.25 1.25 20.19
N GLU A 149 -26.19 0.47 20.41
CA GLU A 149 -26.15 -0.51 21.51
C GLU A 149 -26.26 0.17 22.88
N ILE A 150 -25.56 1.30 23.09
CA ILE A 150 -25.69 2.09 24.33
C ILE A 150 -27.11 2.62 24.50
N LEU A 151 -27.72 3.17 23.44
CA LEU A 151 -29.09 3.69 23.51
C LEU A 151 -30.11 2.58 23.78
N LEU A 152 -29.98 1.43 23.12
CA LEU A 152 -30.82 0.24 23.38
C LEU A 152 -30.64 -0.26 24.82
N GLY A 153 -29.39 -0.31 25.32
CA GLY A 153 -29.11 -0.65 26.72
C GLY A 153 -29.75 0.33 27.71
N LYS A 154 -29.72 1.64 27.42
CA LYS A 154 -30.40 2.65 28.24
C LYS A 154 -31.92 2.54 28.18
N ALA A 155 -32.48 2.32 26.99
CA ALA A 155 -33.92 2.19 26.80
C ALA A 155 -34.47 0.94 27.50
N THR A 156 -33.76 -0.19 27.42
CA THR A 156 -34.14 -1.42 28.12
C THR A 156 -34.06 -1.26 29.64
N LEU A 157 -33.02 -0.62 30.17
CA LEU A 157 -32.93 -0.30 31.61
C LEU A 157 -34.09 0.59 32.07
N TYR A 158 -34.44 1.62 31.30
CA TYR A 158 -35.58 2.47 31.60
C TYR A 158 -36.90 1.68 31.59
N ALA A 159 -37.11 0.80 30.61
CA ALA A 159 -38.29 -0.07 30.52
C ALA A 159 -38.41 -1.01 31.74
N VAL A 160 -37.29 -1.55 32.23
CA VAL A 160 -37.25 -2.37 33.45
C VAL A 160 -37.61 -1.53 34.69
N LEU A 161 -37.11 -0.31 34.80
CA LEU A 161 -37.42 0.58 35.93
C LEU A 161 -38.91 0.97 35.97
N VAL A 162 -39.49 1.37 34.84
CA VAL A 162 -40.92 1.74 34.80
C VAL A 162 -41.82 0.54 35.03
N SER A 163 -41.48 -0.65 34.51
CA SER A 163 -42.26 -1.87 34.77
C SER A 163 -42.20 -2.29 36.24
N ALA A 164 -41.05 -2.17 36.90
CA ALA A 164 -40.92 -2.40 38.34
C ALA A 164 -41.79 -1.41 39.16
N LEU A 165 -41.80 -0.13 38.80
CA LEU A 165 -42.66 0.87 39.45
C LEU A 165 -44.15 0.56 39.27
N VAL A 166 -44.58 0.15 38.07
CA VAL A 166 -45.97 -0.26 37.81
C VAL A 166 -46.36 -1.48 38.64
N LEU A 167 -45.48 -2.49 38.73
CA LEU A 167 -45.71 -3.67 39.57
C LEU A 167 -45.87 -3.29 41.05
N MET A 168 -44.98 -2.44 41.57
CA MET A 168 -45.07 -1.92 42.94
C MET A 168 -46.37 -1.15 43.19
N ALA A 169 -46.83 -0.35 42.23
CA ALA A 169 -48.09 0.39 42.33
C ALA A 169 -49.31 -0.55 42.29
N MET A 170 -49.28 -1.61 41.47
CA MET A 170 -50.34 -2.62 41.41
C MET A 170 -50.44 -3.44 42.70
N VAL A 171 -49.31 -3.77 43.34
CA VAL A 171 -49.29 -4.44 44.66
C VAL A 171 -49.91 -3.52 45.71
N LYS A 172 -49.45 -2.27 45.83
CA LYS A 172 -50.02 -1.30 46.79
C LYS A 172 -51.51 -1.05 46.62
N ARG A 173 -52.03 -1.11 45.39
CA ARG A 173 -53.48 -0.97 45.12
C ARG A 173 -54.30 -2.19 45.51
N LYS A 174 -53.70 -3.39 45.61
CA LYS A 174 -54.39 -4.60 46.06
C LYS A 174 -54.45 -4.72 47.58
N ASP A 175 -53.53 -4.06 48.29
CA ASP A 175 -53.47 -4.05 49.75
C ASP A 175 -54.43 -3.01 50.40
N PHE A 176 -55.24 -2.31 49.59
CA PHE A 176 -56.28 -1.35 50.00
C PHE A 176 -57.65 -1.84 49.49
#